data_AF-A0A7V4IG89-F1
#
_entry.id   AF-A0A7V4IG89-F1
#
_cell.length_a   1.000
_cell.length_b   1.000
_cell.length_c   1.000
_cell.angle_alpha   90.00
_cell.angle_beta   90.00
_cell.angle_gamma   90.00
#
_symmetry.space_group_name_H-M   'P 1'
#
loop_
_entity.id
_entity.type
_entity.pdbx_description
1 polymer ?
#
loop_
_entity_poly.entity_id
_entity_poly.type
_entity_poly.pdbx_seq_one_letter_code
_entity_poly.pdbx_strand_id
1 'polypeptide(L)'
;MARKAESARADVPRIEAELDAISKRLNAPRERIREDGLKEVLGGAIGDQPVYYSSQNLIAAASISADELWPTNSAPWAHASTGRNLTGTNVTLGLWEVDGAVLTNHVEFGTRARQVDHSATNQIPSHWHATGVAGTMAAGGVVQFTLNNQPARLLRGAAFEARLNSYRLGQNFGAQRLEAAAGTVTGEPLRLSNHSYGASGGWIQQTIQVLQGGQTNTITNAWIWRGSLAFPEEWRFGYYFPNVSDGSGCTQIDDFLSTNATRHLMVYAAPSSGFIMGKG
;
A
#
# COMPACT_ATOMS: atom_id res chain seq x y z
N MET A 1 3.34 6.98 -27.98
CA MET A 1 3.01 6.16 -26.79
C MET A 1 1.76 5.31 -27.01
N ALA A 2 0.62 5.87 -27.44
CA ALA A 2 -0.62 5.11 -27.70
C ALA A 2 -0.42 3.84 -28.57
N ARG A 3 0.23 3.97 -29.74
CA ARG A 3 0.55 2.82 -30.61
C ARG A 3 1.43 1.75 -29.94
N LYS A 4 2.31 2.12 -29.01
CA LYS A 4 3.14 1.15 -28.25
C LYS A 4 2.31 0.42 -27.19
N ALA A 5 1.38 1.13 -26.53
CA ALA A 5 0.47 0.53 -25.56
C ALA A 5 -0.50 -0.46 -26.23
N GLU A 6 -1.00 -0.11 -27.41
CA GLU A 6 -1.88 -0.98 -28.21
C GLU A 6 -1.15 -2.25 -28.68
N SER A 7 0.09 -2.10 -29.18
CA SER A 7 0.95 -3.24 -29.51
C SER A 7 1.26 -4.12 -28.28
N ALA A 8 1.56 -3.52 -27.13
CA ALA A 8 1.80 -4.27 -25.89
C ALA A 8 0.55 -5.02 -25.41
N ARG A 9 -0.64 -4.42 -25.59
CA ARG A 9 -1.93 -5.06 -25.25
C ARG A 9 -2.22 -6.24 -26.16
N ALA A 10 -1.93 -6.12 -27.46
CA ALA A 10 -2.09 -7.20 -28.44
C ALA A 10 -1.17 -8.41 -28.15
N ASP A 11 -0.04 -8.18 -27.47
CA ASP A 11 0.91 -9.23 -27.09
C ASP A 11 0.53 -10.02 -25.83
N VAL A 12 -0.41 -9.53 -25.02
CA VAL A 12 -0.80 -10.19 -23.74
C VAL A 12 -1.16 -11.67 -23.93
N PRO A 13 -1.99 -12.09 -24.90
CA PRO A 13 -2.32 -13.50 -25.08
C PRO A 13 -1.10 -14.38 -25.41
N ARG A 14 -0.13 -13.85 -26.18
CA ARG A 14 1.13 -14.54 -26.47
C ARG A 14 1.95 -14.72 -25.20
N ILE A 15 2.05 -13.68 -24.37
CA ILE A 15 2.77 -13.71 -23.09
C ILE A 15 2.12 -14.71 -22.13
N GLU A 16 0.79 -14.71 -22.01
CA GLU A 16 0.08 -15.69 -21.17
C GLU A 16 0.35 -17.13 -21.63
N ALA A 17 0.30 -17.40 -22.94
CA ALA A 17 0.61 -18.72 -23.49
C ALA A 17 2.07 -19.14 -23.24
N GLU A 18 3.02 -18.21 -23.33
CA GLU A 18 4.43 -18.45 -23.00
C GLU A 18 4.61 -18.81 -21.52
N LEU A 19 3.94 -18.08 -20.63
CA LEU A 19 4.02 -18.34 -19.19
C LEU A 19 3.33 -19.66 -18.80
N ASP A 20 2.25 -20.04 -19.47
CA ASP A 20 1.63 -21.36 -19.33
C ASP A 20 2.55 -22.49 -19.81
N ALA A 21 3.25 -22.28 -20.92
CA ALA A 21 4.24 -23.23 -21.43
C ALA A 21 5.41 -23.39 -20.46
N ILE A 22 5.93 -22.29 -19.89
CA ILE A 22 6.97 -22.31 -18.87
C ILE A 22 6.49 -23.04 -17.62
N SER A 23 5.29 -22.71 -17.13
CA SER A 23 4.67 -23.34 -15.96
C SER A 23 4.60 -24.86 -16.12
N LYS A 24 4.10 -25.35 -17.27
CA LYS A 24 4.04 -26.78 -17.59
C LYS A 24 5.42 -27.41 -17.71
N ARG A 25 6.33 -26.78 -18.46
CA ARG A 25 7.68 -27.30 -18.73
C ARG A 25 8.50 -27.46 -17.45
N LEU A 26 8.41 -26.49 -16.55
CA LEU A 26 9.23 -26.43 -15.33
C LEU A 26 8.49 -26.92 -14.08
N ASN A 27 7.23 -27.36 -14.21
CA ASN A 27 6.34 -27.66 -13.09
C ASN A 27 6.28 -26.52 -12.06
N ALA A 28 6.16 -25.28 -12.56
CA ALA A 28 6.25 -24.04 -11.78
C ALA A 28 4.88 -23.33 -11.77
N PRO A 29 4.17 -23.27 -10.62
CA PRO A 29 2.84 -22.65 -10.54
C PRO A 29 2.82 -21.19 -11.02
N ARG A 30 1.75 -20.76 -11.70
CA ARG A 30 1.59 -19.36 -12.16
C ARG A 30 1.56 -18.37 -10.98
N GLU A 31 0.96 -18.80 -9.88
CA GLU A 31 1.02 -18.14 -8.59
C GLU A 31 1.36 -19.18 -7.53
N ARG A 32 2.14 -18.80 -6.52
CA ARG A 32 2.36 -19.64 -5.34
C ARG A 32 2.36 -18.80 -4.08
N ILE A 33 1.85 -19.41 -3.01
CA ILE A 33 2.03 -18.90 -1.66
C ILE A 33 3.16 -19.72 -1.03
N ARG A 34 4.21 -19.02 -0.61
CA ARG A 34 5.35 -19.63 0.09
C ARG A 34 4.94 -20.04 1.51
N GLU A 35 5.78 -20.85 2.15
CA GLU A 35 5.60 -21.25 3.56
C GLU A 35 5.55 -20.04 4.52
N ASP A 36 6.15 -18.91 4.13
CA ASP A 36 6.11 -17.63 4.84
C ASP A 36 4.86 -16.77 4.53
N GLY A 37 3.92 -17.29 3.74
CA GLY A 37 2.69 -16.60 3.36
C GLY A 37 2.83 -15.60 2.20
N LEU A 38 4.03 -15.42 1.64
CA LEU A 38 4.24 -14.49 0.52
C LEU A 38 3.68 -15.04 -0.78
N LYS A 39 2.95 -14.18 -1.50
CA LYS A 39 2.51 -14.44 -2.87
C LYS A 39 3.64 -14.13 -3.85
N GLU A 40 3.90 -15.09 -4.71
CA GLU A 40 4.81 -14.97 -5.83
C GLU A 40 4.06 -15.22 -7.15
N VAL A 41 4.37 -14.45 -8.18
CA VAL A 41 3.76 -14.55 -9.52
C VAL A 41 4.83 -14.86 -10.56
N LEU A 42 4.60 -15.86 -11.40
CA LEU A 42 5.53 -16.29 -12.43
C LEU A 42 5.63 -15.22 -13.53
N GLY A 43 6.84 -14.67 -13.70
CA GLY A 43 7.17 -13.68 -14.72
C GLY A 43 7.89 -14.23 -15.95
N GLY A 44 8.39 -15.47 -15.89
CA GLY A 44 9.10 -16.09 -17.01
C GLY A 44 10.06 -17.20 -16.54
N ALA A 45 11.10 -17.46 -17.34
CA ALA A 45 12.19 -18.34 -16.99
C ALA A 45 13.52 -17.88 -17.61
N ILE A 46 14.62 -18.14 -16.91
CA ILE A 46 15.98 -18.01 -17.44
C ILE A 46 16.57 -19.42 -17.47
N GLY A 47 16.72 -19.98 -18.67
CA GLY A 47 17.01 -21.41 -18.84
C GLY A 47 15.89 -22.26 -18.23
N ASP A 48 16.27 -23.15 -17.31
CA ASP A 48 15.37 -24.06 -16.59
C ASP A 48 14.96 -23.54 -15.21
N GLN A 49 15.24 -22.26 -14.90
CA GLN A 49 14.87 -21.65 -13.63
C GLN A 49 13.67 -20.71 -13.80
N PRO A 50 12.54 -20.94 -13.10
CA PRO A 50 11.40 -20.03 -13.13
C PRO A 50 11.74 -18.71 -12.44
N VAL A 51 11.32 -17.60 -13.03
CA VAL A 51 11.46 -16.25 -12.47
C VAL A 51 10.15 -15.86 -11.82
N TYR A 52 10.18 -15.63 -10.51
CA TYR A 52 9.03 -15.18 -9.73
C TYR A 52 9.21 -13.74 -9.27
N TYR A 53 8.12 -12.97 -9.31
CA TYR A 53 8.03 -11.66 -8.70
C TYR A 53 7.29 -11.73 -7.37
N SER A 54 7.81 -11.01 -6.39
CA SER A 54 7.22 -10.84 -5.06
C SER A 54 7.27 -9.36 -4.67
N SER A 55 6.60 -8.98 -3.59
CA SER A 55 6.85 -7.70 -2.93
C SER A 55 8.30 -7.64 -2.41
N GLN A 56 8.95 -6.48 -2.52
CA GLN A 56 10.38 -6.29 -2.18
C GLN A 56 10.61 -4.96 -1.42
N ASN A 57 10.23 -4.92 -0.14
CA ASN A 57 10.33 -3.71 0.69
C ASN A 57 11.77 -3.21 0.84
N LEU A 58 12.74 -4.12 0.93
CA LEU A 58 14.17 -3.78 1.00
C LEU A 58 14.63 -3.00 -0.24
N ILE A 59 14.19 -3.42 -1.43
CA ILE A 59 14.54 -2.76 -2.69
C ILE A 59 13.78 -1.43 -2.83
N ALA A 60 12.53 -1.36 -2.34
CA ALA A 60 11.79 -0.11 -2.28
C ALA A 60 12.52 0.92 -1.40
N ALA A 61 12.99 0.53 -0.21
CA ALA A 61 13.77 1.40 0.67
C ALA A 61 15.08 1.87 -0.01
N ALA A 62 15.77 0.96 -0.72
CA ALA A 62 16.95 1.28 -1.52
C ALA A 62 16.68 2.32 -2.61
N SER A 63 15.56 2.18 -3.31
CA SER A 63 15.22 3.06 -4.43
C SER A 63 14.94 4.51 -4.04
N ILE A 64 14.72 4.77 -2.75
CA ILE A 64 14.50 6.10 -2.17
C ILE A 64 15.60 6.51 -1.19
N SER A 65 16.73 5.79 -1.16
CA SER A 65 17.86 6.00 -0.26
C SER A 65 17.51 5.96 1.24
N ALA A 66 16.38 5.35 1.62
CA ALA A 66 16.00 5.20 3.03
C ALA A 66 16.94 4.25 3.77
N ASP A 67 17.44 3.25 3.05
CA ASP A 67 18.44 2.31 3.49
C ASP A 67 19.79 2.95 3.85
N GLU A 68 20.15 4.05 3.19
CA GLU A 68 21.37 4.80 3.50
C GLU A 68 21.30 5.46 4.88
N LEU A 69 20.11 5.56 5.48
CA LEU A 69 19.95 6.07 6.84
C LEU A 69 20.16 4.98 7.90
N TRP A 70 20.14 3.72 7.51
CA TRP A 70 20.23 2.58 8.43
C TRP A 70 21.64 2.39 8.99
N PRO A 71 21.80 1.58 10.06
CA PRO A 71 23.11 1.21 10.54
C PRO A 71 23.94 0.50 9.47
N THR A 72 25.25 0.74 9.48
CA THR A 72 26.20 0.07 8.58
C THR A 72 26.02 -1.45 8.63
N ASN A 73 26.13 -2.10 7.46
CA ASN A 73 25.90 -3.54 7.27
C ASN A 73 24.46 -4.02 7.54
N SER A 74 23.48 -3.11 7.62
CA SER A 74 22.06 -3.50 7.69
C SER A 74 21.51 -3.94 6.34
N ALA A 75 22.01 -3.40 5.23
CA ALA A 75 21.60 -3.78 3.88
C ALA A 75 22.73 -4.56 3.16
N PRO A 76 22.41 -5.39 2.15
CA PRO A 76 23.40 -6.24 1.48
C PRO A 76 24.34 -5.52 0.50
N TRP A 77 24.31 -4.19 0.42
CA TRP A 77 25.18 -3.39 -0.45
C TRP A 77 26.16 -2.52 0.33
N ALA A 78 27.35 -2.29 -0.26
CA ALA A 78 28.52 -1.73 0.42
C ALA A 78 28.40 -0.25 0.84
N HIS A 79 27.43 0.50 0.31
CA HIS A 79 27.30 1.95 0.51
C HIS A 79 26.07 2.38 1.32
N ALA A 80 25.39 1.45 1.99
CA ALA A 80 24.11 1.66 2.68
C ALA A 80 24.20 2.40 4.04
N SER A 81 25.05 3.43 4.19
CA SER A 81 25.16 4.14 5.47
C SER A 81 25.71 5.56 5.34
N THR A 82 24.90 6.52 5.74
CA THR A 82 25.22 7.92 6.02
C THR A 82 25.72 8.10 7.47
N GLY A 83 25.81 7.03 8.26
CA GLY A 83 26.22 7.06 9.66
C GLY A 83 25.14 7.52 10.64
N ARG A 84 23.89 7.72 10.20
CA ARG A 84 22.80 8.18 11.07
C ARG A 84 22.18 7.07 11.93
N ASN A 85 22.38 5.80 11.57
CA ASN A 85 21.92 4.63 12.33
C ASN A 85 20.41 4.68 12.67
N LEU A 86 19.58 5.18 11.75
CA LEU A 86 18.14 5.31 11.94
C LEU A 86 17.44 4.00 11.59
N THR A 87 16.62 3.52 12.52
CA THR A 87 15.90 2.24 12.36
C THR A 87 14.38 2.40 12.54
N GLY A 88 13.94 3.54 13.05
CA GLY A 88 12.59 3.75 13.53
C GLY A 88 12.35 3.32 14.98
N THR A 89 13.39 2.88 15.71
CA THR A 89 13.26 2.58 17.15
C THR A 89 12.65 3.77 17.91
N ASN A 90 11.72 3.47 18.82
CA ASN A 90 10.96 4.45 19.60
C ASN A 90 10.08 5.41 18.77
N VAL A 91 9.80 5.06 17.52
CA VAL A 91 8.83 5.77 16.67
C VAL A 91 7.60 4.88 16.53
N THR A 92 6.42 5.50 16.68
CA THR A 92 5.13 4.87 16.40
C THR A 92 4.53 5.54 15.15
N LEU A 93 4.23 4.73 14.13
CA LEU A 93 3.68 5.15 12.84
C LEU A 93 2.18 4.84 12.79
N GLY A 94 1.41 5.71 12.13
CA GLY A 94 -0.01 5.53 11.86
C GLY A 94 -0.27 4.95 10.47
N LEU A 95 -1.28 4.10 10.34
CA LEU A 95 -1.74 3.59 9.05
C LEU A 95 -3.27 3.61 9.00
N TRP A 96 -3.84 4.25 7.99
CA TRP A 96 -5.27 4.14 7.69
C TRP A 96 -5.49 3.42 6.38
N GLU A 97 -6.39 2.44 6.38
CA GLU A 97 -6.65 1.55 5.25
C GLU A 97 -8.14 1.39 4.97
N VAL A 98 -8.50 1.29 3.68
CA VAL A 98 -9.90 1.13 3.25
C VAL A 98 -10.34 -0.34 3.20
N ASP A 99 -9.41 -1.26 2.95
CA ASP A 99 -9.73 -2.64 2.60
C ASP A 99 -9.80 -3.60 3.80
N GLY A 100 -9.37 -3.17 4.99
CA GLY A 100 -9.41 -3.99 6.20
C GLY A 100 -8.27 -3.73 7.18
N ALA A 101 -8.01 -4.71 8.03
CA ALA A 101 -7.01 -4.63 9.09
C ALA A 101 -5.64 -5.16 8.65
N VAL A 102 -4.59 -4.72 9.35
CA VAL A 102 -3.27 -5.34 9.27
C VAL A 102 -3.32 -6.72 9.91
N LEU A 103 -2.66 -7.72 9.33
CA LEU A 103 -2.38 -9.00 9.99
C LEU A 103 -1.31 -8.78 11.06
N THR A 104 -1.72 -8.30 12.24
CA THR A 104 -0.80 -7.81 13.28
C THR A 104 0.09 -8.89 13.88
N ASN A 105 -0.31 -10.15 13.82
CA ASN A 105 0.47 -11.30 14.30
C ASN A 105 1.43 -11.87 13.24
N HIS A 106 1.63 -11.18 12.10
CA HIS A 106 2.63 -11.59 11.11
C HIS A 106 4.04 -11.53 11.73
N VAL A 107 4.87 -12.54 11.43
CA VAL A 107 6.22 -12.71 12.03
C VAL A 107 7.11 -11.47 11.90
N GLU A 108 6.99 -10.75 10.78
CA GLU A 108 7.72 -9.51 10.50
C GLU A 108 7.39 -8.35 11.46
N PHE A 109 6.23 -8.36 12.10
CA PHE A 109 5.81 -7.32 13.05
C PHE A 109 6.07 -7.73 14.50
N GLY A 110 6.03 -9.02 14.83
CA GLY A 110 6.07 -9.49 16.21
C GLY A 110 4.96 -8.84 17.04
N THR A 111 5.32 -8.05 18.05
CA THR A 111 4.37 -7.30 18.89
C THR A 111 4.27 -5.81 18.52
N ARG A 112 4.88 -5.38 17.41
CA ARG A 112 5.00 -3.96 17.05
C ARG A 112 3.80 -3.41 16.28
N ALA A 113 2.94 -4.27 15.74
CA ALA A 113 1.73 -3.84 15.02
C ALA A 113 0.47 -4.03 15.86
N ARG A 114 -0.40 -3.02 15.86
CA ARG A 114 -1.70 -3.03 16.55
C ARG A 114 -2.78 -2.49 15.62
N GLN A 115 -3.91 -3.17 15.54
CA GLN A 115 -5.14 -2.62 14.96
C GLN A 115 -5.93 -1.96 16.09
N VAL A 116 -5.90 -0.62 16.15
CA VAL A 116 -6.35 0.13 17.33
C VAL A 116 -7.88 0.18 17.45
N ASP A 117 -8.56 0.21 16.30
CA ASP A 117 -10.02 0.30 16.19
C ASP A 117 -10.71 -1.07 16.13
N HIS A 118 -9.96 -2.17 16.24
CA HIS A 118 -10.52 -3.50 16.36
C HIS A 118 -11.06 -3.73 17.77
N SER A 119 -12.27 -4.24 17.88
CA SER A 119 -12.86 -4.68 19.15
C SER A 119 -13.73 -5.92 18.95
N ALA A 120 -14.15 -6.55 20.06
CA ALA A 120 -15.09 -7.67 20.00
C ALA A 120 -16.42 -7.32 19.30
N THR A 121 -16.82 -6.04 19.33
CA THR A 121 -18.04 -5.52 18.70
C THR A 121 -17.78 -4.82 17.36
N ASN A 122 -16.51 -4.67 16.97
CA ASN A 122 -16.07 -4.11 15.69
C ASN A 122 -14.91 -4.95 15.15
N GLN A 123 -15.22 -6.18 14.76
CA GLN A 123 -14.24 -7.06 14.13
C GLN A 123 -13.92 -6.56 12.73
N ILE A 124 -12.64 -6.43 12.44
CA ILE A 124 -12.14 -6.01 11.13
C ILE A 124 -11.28 -7.16 10.59
N PRO A 125 -11.70 -7.82 9.49
CA PRO A 125 -10.90 -8.87 8.86
C PRO A 125 -9.56 -8.32 8.39
N SER A 126 -8.50 -9.12 8.50
CA SER A 126 -7.20 -8.78 7.92
C SER A 126 -7.27 -8.75 6.41
N HIS A 127 -6.59 -7.78 5.79
CA HIS A 127 -6.48 -7.67 4.33
C HIS A 127 -5.01 -7.63 3.88
N TRP A 128 -4.73 -8.24 2.73
CA TRP A 128 -3.37 -8.32 2.19
C TRP A 128 -2.81 -6.94 1.83
N HIS A 129 -3.65 -6.01 1.36
CA HIS A 129 -3.24 -4.64 1.03
C HIS A 129 -2.73 -3.92 2.28
N ALA A 130 -3.56 -3.87 3.33
CA ALA A 130 -3.20 -3.26 4.61
C ALA A 130 -1.92 -3.86 5.22
N THR A 131 -1.80 -5.19 5.16
CA THR A 131 -0.60 -5.91 5.63
C THR A 131 0.64 -5.59 4.79
N GLY A 132 0.49 -5.49 3.47
CA GLY A 132 1.57 -5.11 2.56
C GLY A 132 2.08 -3.69 2.80
N VAL A 133 1.17 -2.73 2.94
CA VAL A 133 1.50 -1.33 3.25
C VAL A 133 2.21 -1.23 4.61
N ALA A 134 1.68 -1.88 5.65
CA ALA A 134 2.34 -1.99 6.95
C ALA A 134 3.74 -2.60 6.84
N GLY A 135 3.92 -3.59 5.97
CA GLY A 135 5.21 -4.21 5.67
C GLY A 135 6.22 -3.20 5.12
N THR A 136 5.84 -2.44 4.09
CA THR A 136 6.68 -1.39 3.50
C THR A 136 7.13 -0.36 4.54
N MET A 137 6.24 -0.03 5.49
CA MET A 137 6.54 0.92 6.55
C MET A 137 7.50 0.36 7.60
N ALA A 138 7.19 -0.80 8.20
CA ALA A 138 7.85 -1.23 9.45
C ALA A 138 8.03 -2.74 9.63
N ALA A 139 7.98 -3.57 8.58
CA ALA A 139 8.41 -4.96 8.71
C ALA A 139 9.88 -5.04 9.17
N GLY A 140 10.18 -5.93 10.12
CA GLY A 140 11.48 -5.99 10.79
C GLY A 140 12.61 -6.52 9.91
N GLY A 141 12.27 -7.21 8.84
CA GLY A 141 13.19 -8.05 8.10
C GLY A 141 13.57 -9.30 8.89
N VAL A 142 12.65 -9.90 9.63
CA VAL A 142 12.89 -11.10 10.45
C VAL A 142 13.29 -12.28 9.58
N VAL A 143 12.57 -12.49 8.48
CA VAL A 143 12.84 -13.53 7.51
C VAL A 143 14.08 -13.14 6.70
N GLN A 144 15.14 -13.92 6.86
CA GLN A 144 16.40 -13.76 6.13
C GLN A 144 16.35 -14.50 4.79
N PHE A 145 16.99 -13.91 3.79
CA PHE A 145 17.23 -14.53 2.50
C PHE A 145 18.69 -14.33 2.09
N THR A 146 19.12 -14.97 1.00
CA THR A 146 20.48 -14.78 0.45
C THR A 146 20.39 -14.01 -0.86
N LEU A 147 21.12 -12.90 -0.96
CA LEU A 147 21.30 -12.11 -2.18
C LEU A 147 22.80 -12.03 -2.47
N ASN A 148 23.25 -12.48 -3.65
CA ASN A 148 24.67 -12.47 -4.04
C ASN A 148 25.59 -13.11 -2.98
N ASN A 149 25.19 -14.27 -2.45
CA ASN A 149 25.87 -14.99 -1.36
C ASN A 149 25.96 -14.20 -0.03
N GLN A 150 25.20 -13.11 0.13
CA GLN A 150 25.12 -12.34 1.37
C GLN A 150 23.75 -12.49 2.03
N PRO A 151 23.69 -12.59 3.37
CA PRO A 151 22.45 -12.41 4.12
C PRO A 151 21.77 -11.10 3.78
N ALA A 152 20.47 -11.15 3.56
CA ALA A 152 19.65 -10.00 3.26
C ALA A 152 18.25 -10.19 3.86
N ARG A 153 17.44 -9.12 3.94
CA ARG A 153 16.10 -9.14 4.55
C ARG A 153 15.05 -8.46 3.65
N LEU A 154 14.44 -9.19 2.69
CA LEU A 154 13.69 -8.61 1.56
C LEU A 154 12.47 -7.83 2.02
N LEU A 155 11.91 -8.27 3.14
CA LEU A 155 10.68 -7.74 3.69
C LEU A 155 10.92 -6.52 4.58
N ARG A 156 12.18 -6.19 4.90
CA ARG A 156 12.49 -5.08 5.80
C ARG A 156 11.87 -3.78 5.28
N GLY A 157 11.04 -3.16 6.11
CA GLY A 157 10.44 -1.86 5.85
C GLY A 157 11.41 -0.71 6.09
N ALA A 158 11.03 0.49 5.68
CA ALA A 158 11.86 1.69 5.81
C ALA A 158 12.24 2.01 7.26
N ALA A 159 11.30 1.81 8.20
CA ALA A 159 11.48 2.03 9.64
C ALA A 159 11.29 0.71 10.40
N PHE A 160 12.19 -0.24 10.15
CA PHE A 160 12.04 -1.65 10.53
C PHE A 160 11.97 -1.94 12.04
N GLU A 161 12.31 -0.99 12.91
CA GLU A 161 12.12 -1.10 14.37
C GLU A 161 10.95 -0.27 14.91
N ALA A 162 10.22 0.44 14.04
CA ALA A 162 9.06 1.25 14.45
C ALA A 162 7.87 0.39 14.91
N ARG A 163 7.01 0.98 15.74
CA ARG A 163 5.67 0.46 16.05
C ARG A 163 4.66 0.95 15.03
N LEU A 164 3.57 0.21 14.84
CA LEU A 164 2.47 0.53 13.94
C LEU A 164 1.14 0.53 14.69
N ASN A 165 0.46 1.68 14.66
CA ASN A 165 -0.94 1.80 15.00
C ASN A 165 -1.75 1.90 13.70
N SER A 166 -2.56 0.88 13.44
CA SER A 166 -3.38 0.75 12.24
C SER A 166 -4.86 0.95 12.54
N TYR A 167 -5.57 1.49 11.57
CA TYR A 167 -6.95 1.91 11.64
C TYR A 167 -7.65 1.62 10.31
N ARG A 168 -8.94 1.28 10.34
CA ARG A 168 -9.77 1.23 9.13
C ARG A 168 -10.35 2.61 8.86
N LEU A 169 -10.23 3.09 7.62
CA LEU A 169 -10.93 4.29 7.17
C LEU A 169 -12.45 4.07 7.29
N GLY A 170 -13.14 5.03 7.89
CA GLY A 170 -14.59 4.96 8.04
C GLY A 170 -15.15 6.27 8.59
N GLN A 171 -16.41 6.25 9.01
CA GLN A 171 -17.16 7.44 9.42
C GLN A 171 -16.52 8.19 10.60
N ASN A 172 -15.72 7.50 11.42
CA ASN A 172 -15.05 8.08 12.58
C ASN A 172 -13.68 8.69 12.26
N PHE A 173 -13.26 8.72 10.99
CA PHE A 173 -11.92 9.15 10.60
C PHE A 173 -11.53 10.53 11.14
N GLY A 174 -12.41 11.53 11.01
CA GLY A 174 -12.16 12.87 11.53
C GLY A 174 -11.83 12.90 13.03
N ALA A 175 -12.61 12.18 13.85
CA ALA A 175 -12.36 12.09 15.30
C ALA A 175 -11.13 11.23 15.62
N GLN A 176 -11.03 10.06 14.99
CA GLN A 176 -9.95 9.09 15.21
C GLN A 176 -8.58 9.66 14.84
N ARG A 177 -8.48 10.50 13.80
CA ARG A 177 -7.26 11.24 13.45
C ARG A 177 -6.81 12.15 14.58
N LEU A 178 -7.73 12.89 15.18
CA LEU A 178 -7.44 13.81 16.30
C LEU A 178 -7.00 13.03 17.54
N GLU A 179 -7.71 11.95 17.88
CA GLU A 179 -7.38 11.06 18.99
C GLU A 179 -5.99 10.43 18.81
N ALA A 180 -5.69 9.95 17.61
CA ALA A 180 -4.40 9.38 17.25
C ALA A 180 -3.26 10.42 17.35
N ALA A 181 -3.47 11.63 16.82
CA ALA A 181 -2.50 12.71 16.90
C ALA A 181 -2.26 13.19 18.34
N ALA A 182 -3.28 13.14 19.19
CA ALA A 182 -3.17 13.46 20.62
C ALA A 182 -2.65 12.29 21.46
N GLY A 183 -2.72 11.06 20.95
CA GLY A 183 -2.36 9.85 21.70
C GLY A 183 -3.38 9.46 22.77
N THR A 184 -4.63 9.92 22.69
CA THR A 184 -5.63 9.72 23.76
C THR A 184 -6.02 8.25 23.95
N VAL A 185 -5.97 7.45 22.89
CA VAL A 185 -6.33 6.01 22.91
C VAL A 185 -5.11 5.13 23.19
N THR A 186 -3.93 5.53 22.72
CA THR A 186 -2.72 4.72 22.72
C THR A 186 -1.72 5.12 23.81
N GLY A 187 -1.91 6.29 24.44
CA GLY A 187 -0.96 6.90 25.37
C GLY A 187 0.23 7.59 24.68
N GLU A 188 0.37 7.44 23.36
CA GLU A 188 1.47 7.99 22.57
C GLU A 188 0.93 8.76 21.35
N PRO A 189 1.26 10.06 21.20
CA PRO A 189 0.92 10.84 20.02
C PRO A 189 1.51 10.25 18.73
N LEU A 190 0.67 10.00 17.72
CA LEU A 190 1.14 9.69 16.38
C LEU A 190 1.69 10.94 15.71
N ARG A 191 2.91 10.83 15.14
CA ARG A 191 3.59 11.94 14.47
C ARG A 191 3.69 11.81 12.97
N LEU A 192 3.55 10.59 12.45
CA LEU A 192 3.62 10.27 11.04
C LEU A 192 2.58 9.20 10.73
N SER A 193 1.80 9.41 9.69
CA SER A 193 0.79 8.47 9.23
C SER A 193 0.80 8.29 7.72
N ASN A 194 0.46 7.08 7.27
CA ASN A 194 0.30 6.73 5.87
C ASN A 194 -1.16 6.48 5.52
N HIS A 195 -1.58 6.99 4.38
CA HIS A 195 -2.93 6.95 3.84
C HIS A 195 -2.87 6.46 2.38
N SER A 196 -2.69 5.15 2.19
CA SER A 196 -2.57 4.51 0.87
C SER A 196 -3.93 4.28 0.19
N TYR A 197 -4.79 5.30 0.25
CA TYR A 197 -6.11 5.31 -0.39
C TYR A 197 -6.39 6.68 -1.00
N GLY A 198 -7.44 6.76 -1.80
CA GLY A 198 -7.87 8.02 -2.41
C GLY A 198 -9.32 7.99 -2.83
N ALA A 199 -9.84 9.15 -3.23
CA ALA A 199 -11.18 9.25 -3.77
C ALA A 199 -11.32 8.38 -5.03
N SER A 200 -12.30 7.49 -5.04
CA SER A 200 -12.58 6.63 -6.19
C SER A 200 -13.45 7.39 -7.20
N GLY A 201 -13.00 7.46 -8.46
CA GLY A 201 -13.69 8.13 -9.56
C GLY A 201 -13.28 7.57 -10.93
N GLY A 202 -13.89 8.08 -12.00
CA GLY A 202 -13.56 7.69 -13.36
C GLY A 202 -14.17 6.37 -13.83
N TRP A 203 -13.49 5.69 -14.76
CA TRP A 203 -13.97 4.45 -15.38
C TRP A 203 -13.62 3.21 -14.55
N ILE A 204 -14.61 2.37 -14.29
CA ILE A 204 -14.44 1.02 -13.74
C ILE A 204 -14.95 -0.03 -14.71
N GLN A 205 -14.46 -1.26 -14.59
CA GLN A 205 -15.05 -2.42 -15.25
C GLN A 205 -15.91 -3.19 -14.24
N GLN A 206 -17.17 -3.43 -14.60
CA GLN A 206 -18.10 -4.17 -13.74
C GLN A 206 -19.06 -5.00 -14.58
N THR A 207 -19.53 -6.12 -14.01
CA THR A 207 -20.69 -6.84 -14.54
C THR A 207 -21.97 -6.11 -14.10
N ILE A 208 -22.79 -5.70 -15.06
CA ILE A 208 -24.05 -5.00 -14.82
C ILE A 208 -25.24 -5.79 -15.35
N GLN A 209 -26.42 -5.51 -14.80
CA GLN A 209 -27.69 -5.98 -15.33
C GLN A 209 -28.48 -4.78 -15.86
N VAL A 210 -28.95 -4.87 -17.10
CA VAL A 210 -29.74 -3.81 -17.75
C VAL A 210 -31.07 -4.37 -18.23
N LEU A 211 -32.15 -3.62 -18.00
CA LEU A 211 -33.46 -3.94 -18.56
C LEU A 211 -33.52 -3.40 -19.99
N GLN A 212 -33.66 -4.29 -20.97
CA GLN A 212 -33.77 -3.93 -22.38
C GLN A 212 -34.92 -4.72 -23.00
N GLY A 213 -35.92 -4.03 -23.55
CA GLY A 213 -37.08 -4.68 -24.18
C GLY A 213 -37.91 -5.56 -23.22
N GLY A 214 -37.95 -5.24 -21.93
CA GLY A 214 -38.67 -6.03 -20.92
C GLY A 214 -37.94 -7.29 -20.43
N GLN A 215 -36.70 -7.52 -20.88
CA GLN A 215 -35.84 -8.61 -20.38
C GLN A 215 -34.59 -8.05 -19.68
N THR A 216 -34.20 -8.68 -18.58
CA THR A 216 -32.95 -8.37 -17.88
C THR A 216 -31.78 -9.05 -18.56
N ASN A 217 -30.90 -8.26 -19.15
CA ASN A 217 -29.69 -8.72 -19.81
C ASN A 217 -28.49 -8.49 -18.89
N THR A 218 -27.57 -9.46 -18.85
CA THR A 218 -26.32 -9.33 -18.09
C THR A 218 -25.19 -8.97 -19.05
N ILE A 219 -24.49 -7.86 -18.76
CA ILE A 219 -23.32 -7.41 -19.51
C ILE A 219 -22.11 -7.59 -18.60
N THR A 220 -21.22 -8.50 -18.96
CA THR A 220 -19.93 -8.70 -18.28
C THR A 220 -18.89 -7.70 -18.80
N ASN A 221 -17.98 -7.23 -17.94
CA ASN A 221 -16.91 -6.29 -18.29
C ASN A 221 -17.38 -4.95 -18.88
N ALA A 222 -18.55 -4.45 -18.44
CA ALA A 222 -19.04 -3.15 -18.86
C ALA A 222 -18.17 -2.03 -18.29
N TRP A 223 -17.82 -1.06 -19.13
CA TRP A 223 -17.19 0.18 -18.68
C TRP A 223 -18.25 1.11 -18.09
N ILE A 224 -18.09 1.43 -16.80
CA ILE A 224 -18.99 2.33 -16.07
C ILE A 224 -18.23 3.57 -15.62
N TRP A 225 -18.73 4.73 -16.00
CA TRP A 225 -18.24 6.02 -15.51
C TRP A 225 -18.86 6.30 -14.14
N ARG A 226 -18.02 6.43 -13.10
CA ARG A 226 -18.44 6.79 -11.74
C ARG A 226 -18.40 8.29 -11.47
N GLY A 227 -17.92 9.08 -12.43
CA GLY A 227 -17.87 10.52 -12.34
C GLY A 227 -19.19 11.19 -12.68
N SER A 228 -19.24 12.50 -12.42
CA SER A 228 -20.36 13.31 -12.89
C SER A 228 -20.29 13.42 -14.41
N LEU A 229 -21.42 13.22 -15.09
CA LEU A 229 -21.55 13.41 -16.54
C LEU A 229 -21.58 14.90 -16.93
N ALA A 230 -21.69 15.80 -15.94
CA ALA A 230 -21.66 17.25 -16.17
C ALA A 230 -20.25 17.79 -16.43
N PHE A 231 -19.21 16.98 -16.23
CA PHE A 231 -17.81 17.37 -16.44
C PHE A 231 -17.14 16.43 -17.46
N PRO A 232 -16.28 16.97 -18.33
CA PRO A 232 -15.53 16.16 -19.30
C PRO A 232 -14.44 15.29 -18.65
N GLU A 233 -14.07 15.59 -17.41
CA GLU A 233 -13.05 14.88 -16.63
C GLU A 233 -13.57 14.57 -15.23
N GLU A 234 -13.03 13.52 -14.61
CA GLU A 234 -13.35 13.18 -13.23
C GLU A 234 -12.64 14.15 -12.30
N TRP A 235 -13.42 15.07 -11.71
CA TRP A 235 -12.89 16.10 -10.84
C TRP A 235 -12.17 15.53 -9.62
N ARG A 236 -12.56 14.37 -9.08
CA ARG A 236 -11.89 13.79 -7.89
C ARG A 236 -10.41 13.43 -8.11
N PHE A 237 -9.91 13.41 -9.34
CA PHE A 237 -8.48 13.27 -9.61
C PHE A 237 -7.79 14.64 -9.56
N GLY A 238 -7.12 14.92 -8.43
CA GLY A 238 -6.30 16.13 -8.27
C GLY A 238 -7.07 17.39 -7.89
N TYR A 239 -8.41 17.37 -7.83
CA TYR A 239 -9.17 18.51 -7.31
C TYR A 239 -9.02 18.60 -5.79
N TYR A 240 -8.76 19.82 -5.35
CA TYR A 240 -8.80 20.18 -3.94
C TYR A 240 -10.26 20.36 -3.51
N PHE A 241 -10.81 19.38 -2.78
CA PHE A 241 -12.25 19.34 -2.48
C PHE A 241 -12.58 19.82 -1.06
N PRO A 242 -13.76 20.44 -0.86
CA PRO A 242 -14.18 20.98 0.42
C PRO A 242 -14.50 19.88 1.45
N ASN A 243 -14.97 20.29 2.63
CA ASN A 243 -15.35 19.39 3.72
C ASN A 243 -16.31 18.28 3.24
N VAL A 244 -16.04 17.05 3.69
CA VAL A 244 -16.93 15.90 3.56
C VAL A 244 -17.23 15.31 4.93
N SER A 245 -18.30 14.50 5.02
CA SER A 245 -18.88 14.06 6.29
C SER A 245 -17.94 13.23 7.17
N ASP A 246 -17.02 12.47 6.57
CA ASP A 246 -16.09 11.60 7.29
C ASP A 246 -14.79 12.31 7.75
N GLY A 247 -14.58 13.57 7.35
CA GLY A 247 -13.36 14.33 7.70
C GLY A 247 -12.18 14.15 6.74
N SER A 248 -12.39 13.47 5.61
CA SER A 248 -11.36 13.26 4.58
C SER A 248 -11.24 14.39 3.54
N GLY A 249 -11.99 15.49 3.71
CA GLY A 249 -11.96 16.66 2.83
C GLY A 249 -10.59 17.33 2.83
N CYS A 250 -10.15 17.85 1.67
CA CYS A 250 -8.84 18.51 1.57
C CYS A 250 -8.74 19.69 2.55
N THR A 251 -9.79 20.53 2.62
CA THR A 251 -9.87 21.64 3.58
C THR A 251 -9.79 21.18 5.04
N GLN A 252 -10.45 20.06 5.40
CA GLN A 252 -10.42 19.53 6.77
C GLN A 252 -9.05 18.93 7.13
N ILE A 253 -8.35 18.36 6.15
CA ILE A 253 -7.00 17.85 6.32
C ILE A 253 -6.02 19.03 6.46
N ASP A 254 -6.15 20.07 5.65
CA ASP A 254 -5.31 21.27 5.73
C ASP A 254 -5.54 22.06 7.01
N ASP A 255 -6.78 22.20 7.48
CA ASP A 255 -7.09 22.82 8.78
C ASP A 255 -6.44 22.03 9.93
N PHE A 256 -6.47 20.70 9.84
CA PHE A 256 -5.79 19.84 10.81
C PHE A 256 -4.27 19.99 10.75
N LEU A 257 -3.67 20.00 9.56
CA LEU A 257 -2.23 20.12 9.39
C LEU A 257 -1.72 21.53 9.70
N SER A 258 -2.43 22.60 9.33
CA SER A 258 -2.02 23.97 9.67
C SER A 258 -1.89 24.20 11.18
N THR A 259 -2.70 23.49 11.97
CA THR A 259 -2.67 23.55 13.43
C THR A 259 -1.73 22.52 14.07
N ASN A 260 -1.42 21.42 13.37
CA ASN A 260 -0.65 20.30 13.91
C ASN A 260 0.62 19.95 13.12
N ALA A 261 1.06 20.76 12.14
CA ALA A 261 2.14 20.42 11.19
C ALA A 261 3.47 20.09 11.88
N THR A 262 3.74 20.72 13.03
CA THR A 262 4.95 20.44 13.82
C THR A 262 4.87 19.15 14.65
N ARG A 263 3.69 18.52 14.69
CA ARG A 263 3.36 17.38 15.55
C ARG A 263 2.83 16.17 14.80
N HIS A 264 2.28 16.35 13.59
CA HIS A 264 1.71 15.29 12.79
C HIS A 264 1.90 15.54 11.29
N LEU A 265 2.45 14.55 10.59
CA LEU A 265 2.56 14.51 9.13
C LEU A 265 1.70 13.37 8.58
N MET A 266 0.84 13.68 7.61
CA MET A 266 0.04 12.70 6.87
C MET A 266 0.61 12.54 5.47
N VAL A 267 0.90 11.32 5.06
CA VAL A 267 1.38 10.98 3.72
C VAL A 267 0.26 10.27 2.96
N TYR A 268 -0.12 10.81 1.80
CA TYR A 268 -1.17 10.27 0.93
C TYR A 268 -0.60 9.71 -0.37
N ALA A 269 -1.34 8.82 -1.02
CA ALA A 269 -0.99 8.30 -2.34
C ALA A 269 -0.94 9.45 -3.39
N ALA A 270 0.04 9.40 -4.30
CA ALA A 270 0.33 10.47 -5.26
C ALA A 270 -0.79 10.90 -6.25
N PRO A 271 -1.93 10.20 -6.43
CA PRO A 271 -3.04 10.72 -7.23
C PRO A 271 -4.22 11.29 -6.42
N SER A 272 -4.24 11.18 -5.09
CA SER A 272 -5.49 11.37 -4.32
C SER A 272 -5.80 12.80 -3.91
N SER A 273 -4.85 13.73 -4.01
CA SER A 273 -5.04 15.10 -3.51
C SER A 273 -4.04 16.05 -4.15
N GLY A 274 -4.50 17.20 -4.63
CA GLY A 274 -3.65 18.34 -4.97
C GLY A 274 -3.01 18.95 -3.72
N PHE A 275 -2.18 18.17 -3.02
CA PHE A 275 -1.52 18.57 -1.80
C PHE A 275 -0.40 19.56 -2.13
N ILE A 276 -0.60 20.83 -1.79
CA ILE A 276 0.48 21.81 -1.74
C ILE A 276 1.11 21.65 -0.36
N MET A 277 2.28 21.03 -0.27
CA MET A 277 3.11 21.16 0.93
C MET A 277 3.36 22.65 1.15
N GLY A 278 2.71 23.23 2.15
CA GLY A 278 2.96 24.60 2.57
C GLY A 278 4.44 24.73 2.93
N LYS A 279 5.15 25.57 2.17
CA LYS A 279 6.49 26.02 2.56
C LYS A 279 6.36 26.78 3.87
N GLY A 280 6.88 26.19 4.95
CA GLY A 280 7.28 26.95 6.13
C GLY A 280 8.51 27.80 5.85
#